data_AF-H1L1B5-F1
#
_entry.id   AF-H1L1B5-F1
#
_cell.length_a   1.000
_cell.length_b   1.000
_cell.length_c   1.000
_cell.angle_alpha   90.00
_cell.angle_beta   90.00
_cell.angle_gamma   90.00
#
_symmetry.space_group_name_H-M   'P 1'
#
loop_
_entity.id
_entity.type
_entity.pdbx_description
1 polymer ?
#
loop_
_entity_poly.entity_id
_entity_poly.type
_entity_poly.pdbx_seq_one_letter_code
_entity_poly.pdbx_strand_id
1 'polypeptide(L)' 'MVYTTTLKKASTKGNSLRTTVPSGIVKAFGLKDGDKLEWEIVAKDNDLMIIVKPKIIQGNDHGK' A
#
# COMPACT_ATOMS: atom_id res chain seq x y z
N MET A 1 3.08 -11.64 12.63
CA MET A 1 2.01 -10.68 12.99
C MET A 1 1.01 -10.66 11.87
N VAL A 2 -0.29 -10.66 12.18
CA VAL A 2 -1.38 -10.57 11.20
C VAL A 2 -2.16 -9.31 11.52
N TYR A 3 -2.51 -8.54 10.50
CA TYR A 3 -3.32 -7.33 10.63
C TYR A 3 -4.57 -7.46 9.78
N THR A 4 -5.71 -7.02 10.32
CA THR A 4 -6.98 -6.94 9.59
C THR A 4 -7.46 -5.50 9.60
N THR A 5 -7.80 -4.97 8.44
CA THR A 5 -8.36 -3.62 8.28
C THR A 5 -9.58 -3.66 7.38
N THR A 6 -10.47 -2.69 7.54
CA THR A 6 -11.72 -2.62 6.75
C THR A 6 -11.55 -1.65 5.59
N LEU A 7 -12.12 -2.00 4.44
CA LEU A 7 -12.18 -1.12 3.27
C LEU A 7 -13.33 -0.10 3.41
N LYS A 8 -13.09 1.13 2.95
CA LYS A 8 -14.09 2.19 2.82
C LYS A 8 -13.99 2.82 1.43
N LYS A 9 -15.08 3.41 0.93
CA LYS A 9 -15.06 4.17 -0.33
C LYS A 9 -14.00 5.27 -0.27
N ALA A 10 -13.18 5.37 -1.30
CA ALA A 10 -12.15 6.40 -1.40
C ALA A 10 -12.75 7.77 -1.75
N SER A 11 -13.82 7.79 -2.53
CA SER A 11 -14.60 8.99 -2.87
C SER A 11 -16.08 8.64 -3.10
N THR A 12 -16.93 9.65 -3.26
CA THR A 12 -18.37 9.46 -3.51
C THR A 12 -18.69 9.08 -4.95
N LYS A 13 -17.78 9.35 -5.89
CA LYS A 13 -18.00 9.17 -7.34
C LYS A 13 -17.24 7.99 -7.95
N GLY A 14 -16.21 7.49 -7.27
CA GLY A 14 -15.36 6.39 -7.76
C GLY A 14 -15.64 5.05 -7.09
N ASN A 15 -15.20 3.98 -7.74
CA ASN A 15 -15.29 2.61 -7.21
C ASN A 15 -14.06 2.21 -6.38
N SER A 16 -13.03 3.05 -6.34
CA SER A 16 -11.84 2.79 -5.54
C SER A 16 -12.16 2.77 -4.05
N LEU A 17 -11.52 1.84 -3.37
CA LEU A 17 -11.60 1.68 -1.92
C LEU A 17 -10.26 2.10 -1.30
N ARG A 18 -10.29 2.53 -0.05
CA ARG A 18 -9.12 2.79 0.79
C ARG A 18 -9.22 1.98 2.07
N THR A 19 -8.08 1.61 2.63
CA THR A 19 -7.99 1.05 3.96
C THR A 19 -6.85 1.71 4.73
N THR A 20 -6.90 1.61 6.05
CA THR A 20 -5.81 2.06 6.91
C THR A 20 -4.61 1.13 6.73
N VAL A 21 -3.40 1.68 6.61
CA VAL A 21 -2.17 0.89 6.76
C VAL A 21 -1.88 0.76 8.25
N PRO A 22 -1.86 -0.45 8.82
CA PRO A 22 -1.57 -0.68 10.25
C PRO A 22 -0.27 -0.01 10.68
N SER A 23 -0.26 0.59 11.88
CA SER A 23 0.90 1.34 12.39
C SER A 23 2.18 0.52 12.49
N GLY A 24 2.07 -0.80 12.73
CA GLY A 24 3.22 -1.71 12.72
C GLY A 24 3.88 -1.82 11.34
N ILE A 25 3.10 -1.81 10.26
CA ILE A 25 3.61 -1.79 8.88
C ILE A 25 4.24 -0.43 8.58
N VAL A 26 3.58 0.66 8.95
CA VAL A 26 4.12 2.02 8.78
C VAL A 26 5.50 2.14 9.42
N LYS A 27 5.66 1.68 10.67
CA LYS A 27 6.93 1.72 11.39
C LYS A 27 7.99 0.79 10.78
N ALA A 28 7.62 -0.43 10.43
CA ALA A 28 8.56 -1.42 9.89
C ALA A 28 9.17 -0.97 8.56
N PHE A 29 8.40 -0.28 7.72
CA PHE A 29 8.85 0.20 6.42
C PHE A 29 9.21 1.69 6.39
N GLY A 30 9.12 2.40 7.52
CA GLY A 30 9.42 3.83 7.61
C GLY A 30 8.53 4.71 6.70
N LEU A 31 7.27 4.30 6.49
CA LEU A 31 6.36 4.99 5.58
C LEU A 31 5.92 6.35 6.14
N LYS A 32 5.77 7.32 5.26
CA LYS A 32 5.24 8.66 5.55
C LYS A 32 4.12 9.05 4.57
N ASP A 33 3.39 10.11 4.94
CA ASP A 33 2.39 10.69 4.04
C ASP A 33 3.03 11.10 2.70
N GLY A 34 2.33 10.82 1.61
CA GLY A 34 2.82 11.01 0.25
C GLY A 34 3.69 9.88 -0.33
N ASP A 35 4.14 8.92 0.48
CA ASP A 35 4.83 7.73 -0.05
C ASP A 35 3.88 6.91 -0.95
N LYS A 36 4.44 6.38 -2.03
CA LYS A 36 3.68 5.57 -2.99
C LYS A 36 3.84 4.09 -2.69
N LEU A 37 2.75 3.34 -2.84
CA LEU A 37 2.75 1.89 -2.77
C LEU A 37 2.48 1.31 -4.16
N GLU A 38 3.19 0.25 -4.51
CA GLU A 38 2.95 -0.57 -5.70
C GLU A 38 2.21 -1.84 -5.30
N TRP A 39 1.24 -2.22 -6.13
CA TRP A 39 0.33 -3.34 -5.90
C TRP A 39 0.44 -4.32 -7.06
N GLU A 40 0.61 -5.59 -6.75
CA GLU A 40 0.70 -6.67 -7.73
C GLU A 40 -0.27 -7.78 -7.33
N ILE A 41 -0.98 -8.34 -8.31
CA ILE A 41 -1.85 -9.51 -8.12
C ILE A 41 -1.10 -10.72 -8.66
N VAL A 42 -0.90 -11.72 -7.81
CA VAL A 42 -0.22 -12.97 -8.16
C VAL A 42 -1.12 -14.16 -7.84
N ALA A 43 -1.08 -15.20 -8.66
CA ALA A 43 -1.70 -16.48 -8.36
C ALA A 43 -0.65 -17.43 -7.78
N LYS A 44 -0.88 -17.96 -6.58
CA LYS A 44 0.03 -18.92 -5.94
C LYS A 44 -0.76 -19.84 -5.02
N ASP A 45 -0.45 -21.13 -5.08
CA ASP A 45 -1.07 -22.19 -4.27
C ASP A 45 -2.61 -22.24 -4.40
N ASN A 46 -3.13 -22.00 -5.61
CA ASN A 46 -4.56 -21.84 -5.94
C ASN A 46 -5.26 -20.62 -5.32
N ASP A 47 -4.52 -19.74 -4.66
CA ASP A 47 -5.03 -18.49 -4.11
C ASP A 47 -4.58 -17.29 -4.98
N LEU A 48 -5.47 -16.29 -5.05
CA LEU A 48 -5.11 -14.95 -5.54
C LEU A 48 -4.58 -14.13 -4.37
N MET A 49 -3.31 -13.75 -4.46
CA MET A 49 -2.64 -12.92 -3.46
C MET A 49 -2.35 -11.53 -4.02
N ILE A 50 -2.39 -10.54 -3.12
CA ILE A 50 -1.99 -9.17 -3.41
C ILE A 50 -0.66 -8.92 -2.69
N ILE A 51 0.36 -8.55 -3.45
CA ILE A 51 1.63 -8.08 -2.91
C ILE A 51 1.62 -6.56 -2.93
N VAL A 52 1.89 -5.94 -1.78
CA VAL A 52 2.00 -4.49 -1.64
C VAL A 52 3.40 -4.14 -1.17
N LYS A 53 4.09 -3.26 -1.88
CA LYS A 53 5.45 -2.82 -1.54
C LYS A 53 5.62 -1.30 -1.71
N PRO A 54 6.50 -0.65 -0.94
CA PRO A 54 6.85 0.75 -1.20
C PRO A 54 7.43 0.91 -2.61
N LYS A 55 6.97 1.92 -3.34
CA LYS A 55 7.50 2.24 -4.66
C LYS A 55 8.72 3.14 -4.50
N ILE A 56 9.91 2.54 -4.55
CA ILE A 56 11.17 3.28 -4.61
C ILE A 56 11.27 3.89 -6.01
N ILE A 57 11.12 5.20 -6.10
CA ILE A 57 11.41 5.93 -7.34
C ILE A 57 12.94 6.03 -7.43
N GLN A 58 13.58 5.17 -8.22
CA GLN A 58 14.99 5.39 -8.58
C GLN A 58 15.04 6.53 -9.61
N GLY A 59 15.38 7.74 -9.15
CA GLY A 59 15.57 8.92 -10.00
C GLY A 59 15.44 10.27 -9.28
N ASN A 60 16.57 10.74 -8.75
CA ASN A 60 17.05 12.10 -8.47
C ASN A 60 16.37 13.10 -7.49
N ASP A 61 17.28 13.69 -6.70
CA ASP A 61 17.34 15.03 -6.11
C ASP A 61 16.52 15.37 -4.86
N HIS A 62 17.18 15.16 -3.71
CA HIS A 62 17.23 16.20 -2.68
C HIS A 62 17.85 17.47 -3.28
N GLY A 63 17.01 18.24 -3.99
CA GLY A 63 17.40 19.45 -4.71
C GLY A 63 16.35 20.55 -4.61
N LYS A 64 15.99 20.93 -3.38
CA LYS A 64 15.82 22.30 -2.86
C LYS A 64 15.10 22.30 -1.52
#